data_AF-A0A1V9FT70-F1
#
_entry.id   AF-A0A1V9FT70-F1
#
_cell.length_a   1.000
_cell.length_b   1.000
_cell.length_c   1.000
_cell.angle_alpha   90.00
_cell.angle_beta   90.00
_cell.angle_gamma   90.00
#
_symmetry.space_group_name_H-M   'P 1'
#
loop_
_entity.id
_entity.type
_entity.pdbx_description
1 polymer ?
#
loop_
_entity_poly.entity_id
_entity_poly.type
_entity_poly.pdbx_seq_one_letter_code
_entity_poly.pdbx_strand_id
1 'polypeptide(L)'
;MGANALGVQRLAFFRFYGTVLAKQIVCMVVIELNQVKLHAFHGVYEGEKYTGSTYEINVRVAYEEGDTTFDDLKNTINYVEILEIVKQRMRNSTGLLEKVADGIIKEIRRQYPFTNEVSLTIYKLDAPVENFEGKIGVTLHKKFDG
;
A
#
# COMPACT_ATOMS: atom_id res chain seq x y z
N MET A 1 -0.06 28.95 -63.39
CA MET A 1 -1.38 28.73 -62.75
C MET A 1 -1.74 27.26 -62.90
N GLY A 2 -2.07 26.58 -61.79
CA GLY A 2 -2.69 25.24 -61.80
C GLY A 2 -1.80 24.08 -61.36
N ALA A 3 -1.50 23.97 -60.06
CA ALA A 3 -1.02 22.72 -59.46
C ALA A 3 -2.24 21.80 -59.23
N ASN A 4 -2.36 20.69 -59.96
CA ASN A 4 -3.48 19.75 -59.86
C ASN A 4 -3.13 18.53 -58.97
N ALA A 5 -3.61 18.60 -57.72
CA ALA A 5 -4.51 17.64 -57.08
C ALA A 5 -4.24 16.11 -57.13
N LEU A 6 -3.00 15.63 -57.24
CA LEU A 6 -2.66 14.20 -57.04
C LEU A 6 -1.74 13.93 -55.83
N GLY A 7 -1.32 14.97 -55.11
CA GLY A 7 -0.40 14.85 -53.96
C GLY A 7 -1.02 14.87 -52.57
N VAL A 8 -2.34 15.11 -52.44
CA VAL A 8 -2.96 15.41 -51.13
C VAL A 8 -3.81 14.25 -50.56
N GLN A 9 -4.11 13.22 -51.36
CA GLN A 9 -4.91 12.08 -50.86
C GLN A 9 -4.09 10.94 -50.26
N ARG A 10 -2.75 11.02 -50.24
CA ARG A 10 -1.88 9.96 -49.67
C ARG A 10 -1.50 10.19 -48.21
N LEU A 11 -1.91 11.32 -47.61
CA LEU A 11 -1.56 11.70 -46.23
C LEU A 11 -2.72 11.58 -45.22
N ALA A 12 -3.89 11.09 -45.64
CA ALA A 12 -5.07 10.97 -44.78
C ALA A 12 -5.40 9.51 -44.37
N PHE A 13 -4.72 8.51 -44.94
CA PHE A 13 -4.97 7.08 -44.63
C PHE A 13 -4.00 6.47 -43.61
N PHE A 14 -2.94 7.20 -43.23
CA PHE A 14 -1.92 6.73 -42.28
C PHE A 14 -2.09 7.28 -40.85
N ARG A 15 -3.31 7.72 -40.50
CA ARG A 15 -3.62 8.29 -39.17
C ARG A 15 -4.66 7.51 -38.36
N PHE A 16 -4.98 6.27 -38.76
CA PHE A 16 -6.04 5.49 -38.10
C PHE A 16 -5.64 4.09 -37.59
N TYR A 17 -4.42 3.60 -37.86
CA TYR A 17 -3.97 2.28 -37.37
C TYR A 17 -2.52 2.31 -36.84
N GLY A 18 -2.16 3.38 -36.12
CA GLY A 18 -0.80 3.62 -35.65
C GLY A 18 -0.63 3.66 -34.13
N THR A 19 -1.68 3.52 -33.33
CA THR A 19 -1.56 3.28 -31.88
C THR A 19 -1.42 1.77 -31.68
N VAL A 20 -0.28 1.24 -32.10
CA VAL A 20 0.22 0.01 -31.52
C VAL A 20 0.26 0.27 -30.03
N LEU A 21 -0.56 -0.48 -29.29
CA LEU A 21 -0.52 -0.59 -27.85
C LEU A 21 0.92 -0.93 -27.45
N ALA A 22 1.74 0.09 -27.21
CA ALA A 22 2.92 -0.06 -26.39
C ALA A 22 2.35 -0.48 -25.04
N LYS A 23 2.34 -1.79 -24.81
CA LYS A 23 2.06 -2.36 -23.50
C LYS A 23 3.18 -1.83 -22.62
N GLN A 24 2.94 -0.70 -21.96
CA GLN A 24 3.86 -0.08 -21.02
C GLN A 24 4.33 -1.21 -20.11
N ILE A 25 5.64 -1.43 -20.02
CA ILE A 25 6.18 -2.33 -19.00
C ILE A 25 5.91 -1.59 -17.69
N VAL A 26 4.82 -1.97 -17.02
CA VAL A 26 4.48 -1.43 -15.70
C VAL A 26 5.31 -2.22 -14.70
N CYS A 27 6.35 -1.56 -14.18
CA CYS A 27 7.13 -2.11 -13.07
C CYS A 27 6.44 -1.73 -11.76
N MET A 28 6.32 -2.68 -10.84
CA MET A 28 5.74 -2.45 -9.52
C MET A 28 6.86 -2.36 -8.50
N VAL A 29 6.92 -1.25 -7.77
CA VAL A 29 7.79 -1.11 -6.61
C VAL A 29 7.02 -1.52 -5.36
N VAL A 30 7.67 -2.29 -4.49
CA VAL A 30 7.09 -2.74 -3.22
C VAL A 30 7.98 -2.29 -2.06
N ILE A 31 7.40 -1.51 -1.16
CA ILE A 31 8.03 -1.12 0.10
C ILE A 31 7.50 -2.04 1.20
N GLU A 32 8.42 -2.58 2.00
CA GLU A 32 8.10 -3.58 3.02
C GLU A 32 8.62 -3.20 4.40
N LEU A 33 7.76 -3.37 5.40
CA LEU A 33 8.14 -3.47 6.81
C LEU A 33 7.82 -4.89 7.26
N ASN A 34 8.84 -5.63 7.68
CA ASN A 34 8.68 -7.03 8.08
C ASN A 34 8.98 -7.21 9.57
N GLN A 35 8.11 -7.95 10.24
CA GLN A 35 8.23 -8.38 11.63
C GLN A 35 8.44 -7.22 12.62
N VAL A 36 7.78 -6.08 12.38
CA VAL A 36 7.85 -4.93 13.28
C VAL A 36 7.12 -5.27 14.59
N LYS A 37 7.83 -5.23 15.71
CA LYS A 37 7.27 -5.55 17.03
C LYS A 37 6.93 -4.28 17.80
N LEU A 38 5.69 -4.17 18.27
CA LEU A 38 5.22 -3.04 19.07
C LEU A 38 4.33 -3.53 20.22
N HIS A 39 4.45 -2.89 21.38
CA HIS A 39 3.52 -3.08 22.50
C HIS A 39 2.37 -2.09 22.38
N ALA A 40 1.14 -2.57 22.51
CA ALA A 40 -0.06 -1.72 22.45
C ALA A 40 -1.21 -2.31 23.28
N PHE A 41 -2.29 -1.53 23.42
CA PHE A 41 -3.42 -1.82 24.30
C PHE A 41 -4.70 -2.02 23.49
N HIS A 42 -4.66 -2.87 22.46
CA HIS A 42 -5.84 -3.20 21.65
C HIS A 42 -6.53 -4.45 22.19
N GLY A 43 -7.83 -4.55 21.94
CA GLY A 43 -8.61 -5.71 22.35
C GLY A 43 -9.98 -5.35 22.90
N VAL A 44 -10.85 -6.35 22.93
CA VAL A 44 -12.25 -6.21 23.35
C VAL A 44 -12.36 -6.38 24.86
N TYR A 45 -11.49 -7.19 25.48
CA TYR A 45 -11.57 -7.51 26.89
C TYR A 45 -11.02 -6.36 27.74
N GLU A 46 -11.71 -6.01 28.83
CA GLU A 46 -11.34 -4.86 29.64
C GLU A 46 -9.92 -4.97 30.22
N GLY A 47 -9.49 -6.18 30.58
CA GLY A 47 -8.13 -6.43 31.09
C GLY A 47 -7.01 -6.10 30.09
N GLU A 48 -7.28 -6.19 28.78
CA GLU A 48 -6.28 -5.90 27.73
C GLU A 48 -5.94 -4.41 27.67
N LYS A 49 -6.84 -3.53 28.11
CA LYS A 49 -6.59 -2.09 28.16
C LYS A 49 -5.53 -1.69 29.18
N TYR A 50 -5.27 -2.54 30.17
CA TYR A 50 -4.31 -2.28 31.25
C TYR A 50 -3.00 -3.04 31.07
N THR A 51 -3.06 -4.27 30.58
CA THR A 51 -1.88 -5.13 30.38
C THR A 51 -1.24 -4.92 29.01
N GLY A 52 -2.08 -4.77 27.97
CA GLY A 52 -1.63 -4.72 26.59
C GLY A 52 -1.11 -6.06 26.08
N SER A 53 -0.52 -6.05 24.88
CA SER A 53 0.10 -7.23 24.27
C SER A 53 1.17 -6.83 23.28
N THR A 54 2.07 -7.77 22.96
CA THR A 54 3.02 -7.62 21.87
C THR A 54 2.35 -7.96 20.54
N TYR A 55 2.49 -7.05 19.58
CA TYR A 55 2.03 -7.26 18.22
C TYR A 55 3.21 -7.35 17.26
N GLU A 56 3.09 -8.21 16.25
CA GLU A 56 3.96 -8.23 15.08
C GLU A 56 3.19 -7.66 13.88
N ILE A 57 3.73 -6.63 13.25
CA ILE A 57 3.12 -5.92 12.14
C ILE A 57 3.98 -6.13 10.89
N ASN A 58 3.33 -6.51 9.79
CA ASN A 58 3.94 -6.60 8.48
C ASN A 58 3.17 -5.69 7.52
N VAL A 59 3.86 -4.78 6.83
CA VAL A 59 3.28 -3.84 5.86
C VAL A 59 3.93 -4.05 4.52
N ARG A 60 3.13 -4.20 3.46
CA ARG A 60 3.57 -4.09 2.07
C ARG A 60 2.77 -2.98 1.39
N VAL A 61 3.47 -2.04 0.78
CA VAL A 61 2.87 -0.95 0.01
C VAL A 61 3.43 -1.03 -1.40
N ALA A 62 2.56 -1.28 -2.37
CA ALA A 62 2.94 -1.39 -3.77
C ALA A 62 2.43 -0.20 -4.58
N TYR A 63 3.27 0.29 -5.46
CA TYR A 63 2.93 1.35 -6.41
C TYR A 63 3.62 1.14 -7.75
N GLU A 64 3.07 1.70 -8.81
CA GLU A 64 3.68 1.69 -10.14
C GLU A 64 4.92 2.59 -10.19
N GLU A 65 6.03 2.07 -10.69
CA GLU A 65 7.22 2.86 -11.00
C GLU A 65 6.85 3.90 -12.07
N GLY A 66 6.99 5.18 -11.74
CA GLY A 66 6.86 6.25 -12.74
C GLY A 66 8.06 6.29 -13.69
N ASP A 67 8.04 7.20 -14.65
CA ASP A 67 9.16 7.40 -15.60
C ASP A 67 10.42 8.04 -14.94
N THR A 68 10.46 8.13 -13.61
CA THR A 68 11.52 8.81 -12.85
C THR A 68 12.55 7.84 -12.29
N THR A 69 13.82 8.21 -12.36
CA THR A 69 14.91 7.49 -11.71
C THR A 69 14.80 7.61 -10.18
N PHE A 70 15.25 6.58 -9.45
CA PHE A 70 15.26 6.52 -7.97
C PHE A 70 16.30 7.45 -7.32
N ASP A 71 16.52 8.65 -7.88
CA ASP A 71 17.55 9.59 -7.44
C ASP A 71 17.04 10.56 -6.35
N ASP A 72 15.73 10.62 -6.11
CA ASP A 72 15.10 11.46 -5.07
C ASP A 72 14.06 10.67 -4.26
N LEU A 73 14.11 10.80 -2.94
CA LEU A 73 13.13 10.25 -1.99
C LEU A 73 11.70 10.73 -2.28
N LYS A 74 11.51 11.86 -2.96
CA LYS A 74 10.19 12.36 -3.38
C LYS A 74 9.47 11.47 -4.39
N ASN A 75 10.21 10.60 -5.09
CA ASN A 75 9.65 9.69 -6.09
C ASN A 75 9.38 8.29 -5.52
N THR A 76 9.51 8.10 -4.22
CA THR A 76 9.29 6.82 -3.54
C THR A 76 8.51 6.98 -2.24
N ILE A 77 8.07 5.87 -1.68
CA ILE A 77 7.43 5.82 -0.36
C ILE A 77 8.54 5.64 0.69
N ASN A 78 8.59 6.56 1.65
CA ASN A 78 9.55 6.51 2.74
C ASN A 78 9.10 5.48 3.80
N TYR A 79 9.82 4.37 3.92
CA TYR A 79 9.50 3.32 4.89
C TYR A 79 9.56 3.79 6.36
N VAL A 80 10.35 4.83 6.67
CA VAL A 80 10.39 5.42 8.02
C VAL A 80 9.07 6.13 8.33
N GLU A 81 8.49 6.82 7.35
CA GLU A 81 7.17 7.46 7.49
C GLU A 81 6.06 6.43 7.64
N ILE A 82 6.11 5.32 6.89
CA ILE A 82 5.19 4.18 7.08
C ILE A 82 5.29 3.63 8.50
N LEU A 83 6.50 3.44 9.03
CA LEU A 83 6.70 2.98 10.40
C LEU A 83 6.12 3.96 11.42
N GLU A 84 6.27 5.27 11.22
CA GLU A 84 5.69 6.27 12.10
C GLU A 84 4.16 6.29 12.04
N ILE A 85 3.53 6.14 10.87
CA ILE A 85 2.08 5.95 10.73
C ILE A 85 1.62 4.75 11.58
N VAL A 86 2.32 3.61 11.46
CA VAL A 86 2.00 2.40 12.22
C VAL A 86 2.10 2.69 13.73
N LYS A 87 3.23 3.25 14.20
CA LYS A 87 3.43 3.57 15.63
C LYS A 87 2.34 4.50 16.16
N GLN A 88 2.00 5.56 15.43
CA GLN A 88 0.97 6.51 15.82
C GLN A 88 -0.39 5.83 15.94
N ARG A 89 -0.75 4.99 14.96
CA ARG A 89 -2.04 4.29 14.99
C ARG A 89 -2.12 3.23 16.08
N MET A 90 -1.02 2.53 16.37
CA MET A 90 -0.93 1.51 17.43
C MET A 90 -1.02 2.09 18.85
N ARG A 91 -0.70 3.37 19.06
CA ARG A 91 -0.91 4.06 20.35
C ARG A 91 -2.39 4.26 20.69
N ASN A 92 -3.26 4.27 19.67
CA ASN A 92 -4.68 4.53 19.85
C ASN A 92 -5.44 3.23 20.09
N SER A 93 -5.72 2.91 21.36
CA SER A 93 -6.47 1.72 21.76
C SER A 93 -7.76 1.55 20.94
N THR A 94 -8.04 0.33 20.52
CA THR A 94 -9.15 -0.01 19.63
C THR A 94 -9.58 -1.44 19.91
N GLY A 95 -10.88 -1.70 19.90
CA GLY A 95 -11.41 -3.03 20.21
C GLY A 95 -10.99 -4.13 19.22
N LEU A 96 -10.91 -3.79 17.93
CA LEU A 96 -10.69 -4.74 16.84
C LEU A 96 -9.43 -4.40 16.04
N LEU A 97 -8.63 -5.42 15.70
CA LEU A 97 -7.41 -5.26 14.91
C LEU A 97 -7.72 -4.84 13.47
N GLU A 98 -8.87 -5.23 12.93
CA GLU A 98 -9.36 -4.84 11.61
C GLU A 98 -9.48 -3.32 11.50
N LYS A 99 -9.98 -2.67 12.56
CA LYS A 99 -10.10 -1.20 12.63
C LYS A 99 -8.73 -0.53 12.85
N VAL A 100 -7.77 -1.22 13.45
CA VAL A 100 -6.39 -0.75 13.51
C VAL A 100 -5.78 -0.80 12.12
N ALA A 101 -5.86 -1.96 11.47
CA ALA A 101 -5.31 -2.19 10.14
C ALA A 101 -5.91 -1.25 9.09
N ASP A 102 -7.24 -1.12 9.06
CA ASP A 102 -7.94 -0.21 8.14
C ASP A 102 -7.51 1.25 8.34
N GLY A 103 -7.30 1.66 9.60
CA GLY A 103 -6.81 3.00 9.92
C GLY A 103 -5.39 3.27 9.42
N ILE A 104 -4.48 2.29 9.57
CA ILE A 104 -3.12 2.38 9.03
C ILE A 104 -3.16 2.49 7.50
N ILE A 105 -3.91 1.60 6.83
CA ILE A 105 -4.02 1.60 5.37
C ILE A 105 -4.58 2.93 4.85
N LYS A 106 -5.62 3.47 5.50
CA LYS A 106 -6.21 4.76 5.12
C LYS A 106 -5.20 5.91 5.24
N GLU A 107 -4.41 5.91 6.30
CA GLU A 107 -3.41 6.95 6.52
C GLU A 107 -2.24 6.86 5.53
N ILE A 108 -1.77 5.63 5.24
CA ILE A 108 -0.79 5.38 4.16
C ILE A 108 -1.34 5.92 2.83
N ARG A 109 -2.57 5.57 2.46
CA ARG A 109 -3.20 6.03 1.21
C ARG A 109 -3.38 7.55 1.18
N ARG A 110 -3.68 8.17 2.32
CA ARG A 110 -3.81 9.64 2.44
C ARG A 110 -2.47 10.34 2.22
N GLN A 111 -1.38 9.79 2.75
CA GLN A 111 -0.04 10.35 2.62
C GLN A 111 0.60 10.05 1.26
N TYR A 112 0.29 8.90 0.67
CA TYR A 112 0.78 8.46 -0.64
C TYR A 112 -0.40 8.11 -1.59
N PRO A 113 -1.07 9.12 -2.18
CA PRO A 113 -2.24 8.93 -3.04
C PRO A 113 -1.96 8.26 -4.39
N PHE A 114 -0.71 7.89 -4.69
CA PHE A 114 -0.34 7.09 -5.87
C PHE A 114 -0.20 5.59 -5.55
N THR A 115 -0.40 5.18 -4.30
CA THR A 115 -0.35 3.76 -3.89
C THR A 115 -1.41 2.92 -4.60
N ASN A 116 -1.01 1.84 -5.28
CA ASN A 116 -1.92 0.92 -5.96
C ASN A 116 -2.46 -0.17 -5.03
N GLU A 117 -1.63 -0.65 -4.11
CA GLU A 117 -1.99 -1.76 -3.21
C GLU A 117 -1.35 -1.61 -1.84
N VAL A 118 -2.10 -1.93 -0.78
CA VAL A 118 -1.55 -2.08 0.56
C VAL A 118 -2.00 -3.42 1.13
N SER A 119 -1.03 -4.21 1.59
CA SER A 119 -1.25 -5.37 2.44
C SER A 119 -0.70 -5.10 3.83
N LEU A 120 -1.53 -5.32 4.85
CA LEU A 120 -1.16 -5.10 6.24
C LEU A 120 -1.61 -6.28 7.07
N THR A 121 -0.65 -6.88 7.75
CA THR A 121 -0.89 -7.99 8.68
C THR A 121 -0.54 -7.55 10.08
N ILE A 122 -1.43 -7.83 11.04
CA ILE A 122 -1.20 -7.61 12.47
C ILE A 122 -1.43 -8.92 13.19
N TYR A 123 -0.38 -9.47 13.78
CA TYR A 123 -0.44 -10.62 14.67
C TYR A 123 -0.38 -10.18 16.13
N LYS A 124 -1.19 -10.82 16.97
CA LYS A 124 -1.04 -10.83 18.42
C LYS A 124 -0.15 -12.02 18.80
N LEU A 125 1.01 -11.73 19.37
CA LEU A 125 1.98 -12.76 19.76
C LEU A 125 1.59 -13.42 21.09
N ASP A 126 1.03 -12.62 22.00
CA ASP A 126 0.66 -13.05 23.35
C ASP A 126 -0.87 -13.19 23.48
N ALA A 127 -1.48 -14.00 22.62
CA ALA A 127 -2.92 -14.20 22.64
C ALA A 127 -3.35 -15.07 23.84
N PRO A 128 -4.33 -14.66 24.66
CA PRO A 128 -4.79 -15.42 25.82
C PRO A 128 -5.74 -16.54 25.38
N VAL A 129 -5.22 -17.48 24.61
CA VAL A 129 -5.93 -18.67 24.14
C VAL A 129 -5.33 -19.88 24.84
N GLU A 130 -6.15 -20.58 25.61
CA GLU A 130 -5.69 -21.78 26.32
C GLU A 130 -5.19 -22.85 25.34
N ASN A 131 -4.07 -23.50 25.69
CA ASN A 131 -3.44 -24.55 24.89
C ASN A 131 -3.09 -24.14 23.44
N PHE A 132 -2.73 -22.88 23.23
CA PHE A 132 -2.33 -22.36 21.93
C PHE A 132 -0.83 -22.08 21.86
N GLU A 133 -0.18 -22.56 20.79
CA GLU A 133 1.20 -22.21 20.43
C GLU A 133 1.20 -21.63 19.01
N GLY A 134 1.77 -20.44 18.83
CA GLY A 134 1.82 -19.74 17.55
C GLY A 134 1.42 -18.28 17.67
N LYS A 135 0.87 -17.71 16.59
CA LYS A 135 0.35 -16.33 16.55
C LYS A 135 -1.00 -16.29 15.85
N ILE A 136 -1.89 -15.44 16.33
CA ILE A 136 -3.19 -15.17 15.69
C ILE A 136 -3.18 -13.74 15.17
N GLY A 137 -3.92 -13.45 14.10
CA GLY A 137 -3.89 -12.11 13.54
C GLY A 137 -4.89 -11.88 12.42
N VAL A 138 -4.88 -10.66 11.93
CA VAL A 138 -5.69 -10.22 10.80
C VAL A 138 -4.79 -9.75 9.68
N THR A 139 -5.19 -10.02 8.44
CA THR A 139 -4.57 -9.44 7.24
C THR A 139 -5.64 -8.68 6.49
N LEU A 140 -5.38 -7.40 6.21
CA LEU A 140 -6.16 -6.64 5.24
C LEU A 140 -5.35 -6.45 3.97
N HIS A 141 -6.02 -6.67 2.85
CA HIS A 141 -5.49 -6.44 1.52
C HIS A 141 -6.42 -5.46 0.81
N LYS A 142 -5.88 -4.33 0.36
CA LYS A 142 -6.65 -3.33 -0.38
C LYS A 142 -5.93 -2.94 -1.65
N LYS A 143 -6.65 -3.03 -2.76
CA LYS A 143 -6.28 -2.44 -4.04
C LYS A 143 -7.04 -1.12 -4.20
N PHE A 144 -6.38 -0.15 -4.80
CA PHE A 144 -6.94 1.15 -5.11
C PHE A 144 -6.90 1.33 -6.62
N ASP A 145 -8.08 1.59 -7.19
CA ASP A 145 -8.15 2.02 -8.58
C ASP A 145 -7.65 3.47 -8.65
N GLY A 146 -6.82 3.76 -9.66
CA GLY A 146 -6.16 5.05 -9.88
C GLY A 146 -7.13 6.20 -10.15
#